data_AF-A0A1W4WFT5-F1
#
_entry.id   AF-A0A1W4WFT5-F1
#
_cell.length_a   1.000
_cell.length_b   1.000
_cell.length_c   1.000
_cell.angle_alpha   90.00
_cell.angle_beta   90.00
_cell.angle_gamma   90.00
#
_symmetry.space_group_name_H-M   'P 1'
#
loop_
_entity.id
_entity.type
_entity.pdbx_description
1 polymer ?
#
loop_
_entity_poly.entity_id
_entity_poly.type
_entity_poly.pdbx_seq_one_letter_code
_entity_poly.pdbx_strand_id
1 'polypeptide(L)'
;MMFIFKKFIVIVILLAFACINGSCESENITFHKSFNSSSDDKGQYEEVLNLEKRVRSLEQPVWQISDDRNRWVQCLEGPCKCRPEMKSLSCWQLELPDLPFGQIVPHDVQMIDLAMNQLTTLNKEAFKALPRLIEIDLFDNQIDYLPAGTFNQLYNLQYLRMHKNNMKRLPNQIFSALQKLKNIDLSNNNIEVLSEKLFKSCLNLVVLHLSGNNLESVPENIFNNLLKLEDLDLNENKLQNISVSTFKNLRNLKRLKLGQNYLSELPTGVFKGLQQLIYLNLRKNSITYVNSMLFLHLSNLRVLDLSGNDIQQIDLNAFVTLVNIKELHLEQNYISEIPEGLFRKNENLDKLFLFSNNLETLMRRSFLGLKKVSLLLLNNNLLKDFHSETFRFVPNLQKLHLDGNKLQYLPSRSLDGLIHLISIRLAKNPWHCDCTILYLAEWVSDNKQKLWDSQPLCRSPNKFGGIALMEMDFNVLCDGHWASRFHLSARLPIRPVVFPPPKTNLTTFKEIMTL
;
A
#
# COMPACT_ATOMS: atom_id res chain seq x y z
N MET A 1 17.27 -3.39 -53.18
CA MET A 1 18.39 -2.42 -53.33
C MET A 1 18.33 -1.27 -52.30
N MET A 2 17.21 -0.57 -52.11
CA MET A 2 17.06 0.49 -51.09
C MET A 2 17.23 0.03 -49.62
N PHE A 3 16.93 -1.24 -49.33
CA PHE A 3 17.07 -1.86 -48.00
C PHE A 3 18.53 -2.10 -47.60
N ILE A 4 19.38 -2.54 -48.54
CA ILE A 4 20.82 -2.75 -48.33
C ILE A 4 21.48 -1.40 -48.07
N PHE A 5 21.06 -0.35 -48.80
CA PHE A 5 21.60 1.01 -48.66
C PHE A 5 21.32 1.62 -47.26
N LYS A 6 20.17 1.35 -46.65
CA LYS A 6 19.83 1.86 -45.30
C LYS A 6 20.58 1.14 -44.19
N LYS A 7 20.73 -0.19 -44.27
CA LYS A 7 21.63 -0.94 -43.38
C LYS A 7 23.07 -0.46 -43.53
N PHE A 8 23.50 -0.20 -44.76
CA PHE A 8 24.83 0.35 -45.02
C PHE A 8 25.00 1.73 -44.38
N ILE A 9 24.01 2.62 -44.43
CA ILE A 9 24.11 3.94 -43.78
C ILE A 9 24.19 3.84 -42.26
N VAL A 10 23.36 3.01 -41.61
CA VAL A 10 23.42 2.84 -40.14
C VAL A 10 24.73 2.17 -39.71
N ILE A 11 25.17 1.15 -40.45
CA ILE A 11 26.46 0.49 -40.22
C ILE A 11 27.63 1.46 -40.48
N VAL A 12 27.56 2.29 -41.52
CA VAL A 12 28.57 3.32 -41.82
C VAL A 12 28.58 4.40 -40.75
N ILE A 13 27.43 4.80 -40.19
CA ILE A 13 27.37 5.73 -39.07
C ILE A 13 27.98 5.09 -37.82
N LEU A 14 27.62 3.84 -37.50
CA LEU A 14 28.19 3.09 -36.36
C LEU A 14 29.72 2.87 -36.51
N LEU A 15 30.19 2.54 -37.72
CA LEU A 15 31.62 2.40 -38.04
C LEU A 15 32.35 3.75 -38.04
N ALA A 16 31.70 4.83 -38.49
CA ALA A 16 32.26 6.18 -38.43
C ALA A 16 32.44 6.63 -36.96
N PHE A 17 31.49 6.34 -36.08
CA PHE A 17 31.65 6.59 -34.64
C PHE A 17 32.77 5.76 -34.01
N ALA A 18 32.98 4.51 -34.46
CA ALA A 18 34.12 3.70 -34.03
C ALA A 18 35.47 4.27 -34.50
N CYS A 19 35.55 4.82 -35.73
CA CYS A 19 36.80 5.42 -36.22
C CYS A 19 37.04 6.87 -35.71
N ILE A 20 36.04 7.64 -35.28
CA ILE A 20 36.24 9.02 -34.76
C ILE A 20 36.99 9.02 -33.41
N ASN A 21 36.89 7.95 -32.63
CA ASN A 21 37.57 7.81 -31.32
C ASN A 21 38.87 6.98 -31.37
N GLY A 22 39.48 6.82 -32.55
CA GLY A 22 40.88 6.41 -32.67
C GLY A 22 41.19 4.91 -32.51
N SER A 23 40.30 4.01 -32.90
CA SER A 23 40.61 2.57 -32.93
C SER A 23 40.08 1.92 -34.20
N CYS A 24 40.82 2.05 -35.29
CA CYS A 24 40.60 1.26 -36.50
C CYS A 24 41.83 0.37 -36.74
N GLU A 25 41.92 -0.70 -35.95
CA GLU A 25 42.59 -1.94 -36.35
C GLU A 25 41.59 -3.10 -36.24
N SER A 26 41.60 -3.92 -37.28
CA SER A 26 40.73 -5.07 -37.47
C SER A 26 41.07 -6.16 -36.45
N GLU A 27 40.23 -6.37 -35.44
CA GLU A 27 39.97 -7.69 -34.85
C GLU A 27 38.83 -7.65 -33.81
N ASN A 28 37.92 -8.62 -33.91
CA ASN A 28 36.84 -9.02 -33.00
C ASN A 28 36.55 -8.13 -31.77
N ILE A 29 35.55 -7.25 -31.89
CA ILE A 29 35.06 -6.43 -30.78
C ILE A 29 34.07 -7.24 -29.92
N THR A 30 34.54 -7.76 -28.79
CA THR A 30 33.69 -8.08 -27.63
C THR A 30 33.47 -6.82 -26.79
N PHE A 31 32.22 -6.36 -26.69
CA PHE A 31 31.83 -5.19 -25.90
C PHE A 31 31.90 -5.47 -24.38
N HIS A 32 33.06 -5.24 -23.77
CA HIS A 32 33.16 -5.04 -22.33
C HIS A 32 34.24 -4.00 -22.00
N LYS A 33 33.85 -2.73 -21.79
CA LYS A 33 34.15 -1.96 -20.57
C LYS A 33 33.74 -0.49 -20.65
N SER A 34 33.14 -0.06 -19.54
CA SER A 34 33.09 1.27 -18.91
C SER A 34 33.62 2.47 -19.71
N PHE A 35 32.71 3.30 -20.21
CA PHE A 35 32.99 4.68 -20.62
C PHE A 35 32.52 5.67 -19.55
N ASN A 36 33.46 6.44 -19.00
CA ASN A 36 33.18 7.70 -18.31
C ASN A 36 32.85 8.74 -19.38
N SER A 37 31.58 9.04 -19.61
CA SER A 37 31.16 9.90 -20.72
C SER A 37 30.62 11.25 -20.22
N SER A 38 30.97 12.31 -20.96
CA SER A 38 30.46 13.66 -20.78
C SER A 38 28.92 13.72 -21.03
N SER A 39 28.26 14.83 -20.70
CA SER A 39 26.81 15.00 -20.93
C SER A 39 26.43 14.98 -22.41
N ASP A 40 27.31 15.46 -23.30
CA ASP A 40 27.09 15.44 -24.76
C ASP A 40 27.17 14.02 -25.34
N ASP A 41 28.09 13.18 -24.84
CA ASP A 41 28.23 11.79 -25.28
C ASP A 41 27.01 10.93 -24.91
N LYS A 42 26.39 11.18 -23.76
CA LYS A 42 25.15 10.48 -23.35
C LYS A 42 23.99 10.83 -24.27
N GLY A 43 23.86 12.09 -24.65
CA GLY A 43 22.82 12.55 -25.58
C GLY A 43 22.94 11.91 -26.96
N GLN A 44 24.16 11.84 -27.50
CA GLN A 44 24.42 11.21 -28.80
C GLN A 44 24.15 9.70 -28.79
N TYR A 45 24.53 8.99 -27.72
CA TYR A 45 24.26 7.56 -27.58
C TYR A 45 22.76 7.24 -27.48
N GLU A 46 21.99 8.05 -26.75
CA GLU A 46 20.53 7.91 -26.69
C GLU A 46 19.87 8.13 -28.06
N GLU A 47 20.38 9.07 -28.86
CA GLU A 47 19.87 9.32 -30.20
C GLU A 47 20.09 8.14 -31.16
N VAL A 48 21.29 7.55 -31.14
CA VAL A 48 21.60 6.34 -31.93
C VAL A 48 20.69 5.19 -31.52
N LEU A 49 20.53 4.94 -30.21
CA LEU A 49 19.65 3.88 -29.70
C LEU A 49 18.19 4.09 -30.14
N ASN A 50 17.71 5.34 -30.15
CA ASN A 50 16.36 5.67 -30.64
C ASN A 50 16.21 5.44 -32.15
N LEU A 51 17.25 5.71 -32.95
CA LEU A 51 17.27 5.42 -34.38
C LEU A 51 17.25 3.92 -34.65
N GLU A 52 18.04 3.11 -33.92
CA GLU A 52 18.05 1.65 -34.03
C GLU A 52 16.66 1.06 -33.74
N LYS A 53 16.02 1.49 -32.65
CA LYS A 53 14.64 1.09 -32.30
C LYS A 53 13.65 1.39 -33.42
N ARG A 54 13.77 2.58 -34.02
CA ARG A 54 12.93 3.00 -35.15
C ARG A 54 13.19 2.16 -36.40
N VAL A 55 14.45 1.85 -36.73
CA VAL A 55 14.77 0.98 -37.87
C VAL A 55 14.20 -0.41 -37.66
N ARG A 56 14.38 -1.01 -36.48
CA ARG A 56 13.80 -2.32 -36.14
C ARG A 56 12.28 -2.33 -36.30
N SER A 57 11.59 -1.23 -35.93
CA SER A 57 10.14 -1.11 -36.12
C SER A 57 9.71 -1.08 -37.59
N LEU A 58 10.55 -0.59 -38.50
CA LEU A 58 10.27 -0.59 -39.94
C LEU A 58 10.53 -1.95 -40.58
N GLU A 59 11.43 -2.74 -40.01
CA GLU A 59 11.73 -4.12 -40.43
C GLU A 59 10.66 -5.12 -39.96
N GLN A 60 9.83 -4.74 -38.97
CA GLN A 60 8.73 -5.57 -38.50
C GLN A 60 7.74 -5.89 -39.63
N PRO A 61 7.32 -7.17 -39.75
CA PRO A 61 6.28 -7.57 -40.68
C PRO A 61 4.93 -6.92 -40.35
N VAL A 62 4.10 -6.78 -41.37
CA VAL A 62 2.72 -6.28 -41.27
C VAL A 62 1.79 -7.42 -41.63
N TRP A 63 0.68 -7.56 -40.91
CA TRP A 63 -0.32 -8.58 -41.18
C TRP A 63 -0.86 -8.51 -42.62
N GLN A 64 -1.16 -9.67 -43.17
CA GLN A 64 -2.01 -9.75 -44.36
C GLN A 64 -3.48 -9.69 -43.93
N ILE A 65 -4.19 -8.64 -44.31
CA ILE A 65 -5.59 -8.45 -43.91
C ILE A 65 -6.52 -8.98 -45.01
N SER A 66 -7.52 -9.79 -44.62
CA SER A 66 -8.52 -10.34 -45.53
C SER A 66 -9.91 -9.80 -45.21
N ASP A 67 -10.59 -9.27 -46.23
CA ASP A 67 -12.01 -8.87 -46.18
C ASP A 67 -12.92 -9.88 -46.93
N ASP A 68 -12.37 -11.03 -47.33
CA ASP A 68 -13.10 -12.05 -48.07
C ASP A 68 -14.18 -12.72 -47.20
N ARG A 69 -15.13 -13.41 -47.87
CA ARG A 69 -16.14 -14.23 -47.18
C ARG A 69 -15.52 -15.38 -46.37
N ASN A 70 -14.40 -15.92 -46.84
CA ASN A 70 -13.69 -17.04 -46.19
C ASN A 70 -12.53 -16.57 -45.29
N ARG A 71 -12.43 -15.27 -44.97
CA ARG A 71 -11.32 -14.68 -44.19
C ARG A 71 -11.02 -15.40 -42.88
N TRP A 72 -12.04 -15.88 -42.19
CA TRP A 72 -11.90 -16.61 -40.94
C TRP A 72 -11.39 -18.05 -41.14
N VAL A 73 -11.70 -18.67 -42.30
CA VAL A 73 -11.14 -19.97 -42.69
C VAL A 73 -9.65 -19.80 -43.04
N GLN A 74 -9.32 -18.77 -43.83
CA GLN A 74 -7.94 -18.40 -44.15
C GLN A 74 -7.10 -18.09 -42.90
N CYS A 75 -7.70 -17.46 -41.88
CA CYS A 75 -7.04 -17.18 -40.60
C CYS A 75 -6.55 -18.45 -39.90
N LEU A 76 -7.30 -19.55 -39.99
CA LEU A 76 -6.98 -20.83 -39.35
C LEU A 76 -5.77 -21.55 -39.97
N GLU A 77 -5.31 -21.12 -41.16
CA GLU A 77 -4.13 -21.67 -41.81
C GLU A 77 -2.82 -21.13 -41.21
N GLY A 78 -2.90 -20.04 -40.43
CA GLY A 78 -1.76 -19.43 -39.75
C GLY A 78 -1.43 -20.06 -38.39
N PRO A 79 -0.32 -19.64 -37.75
CA PRO A 79 0.11 -20.17 -36.46
C PRO A 79 -0.77 -19.72 -35.28
N CYS A 80 -1.55 -18.65 -35.44
CA CYS A 80 -2.39 -18.12 -34.37
C CYS A 80 -3.77 -18.78 -34.33
N LYS A 81 -4.33 -18.88 -33.13
CA LYS A 81 -5.67 -19.43 -32.90
C LYS A 81 -6.74 -18.40 -33.24
N CYS A 82 -7.49 -18.63 -34.31
CA CYS A 82 -8.62 -17.81 -34.71
C CYS A 82 -9.95 -18.40 -34.21
N ARG A 83 -10.85 -17.56 -33.66
CA ARG A 83 -12.20 -17.95 -33.23
C ARG A 83 -13.25 -17.05 -33.90
N PRO A 84 -13.93 -17.53 -34.96
CA PRO A 84 -14.86 -16.72 -35.73
C PRO A 84 -16.06 -16.21 -34.91
N GLU A 85 -16.56 -17.02 -33.97
CA GLU A 85 -17.73 -16.70 -33.14
C GLU A 85 -17.45 -15.51 -32.21
N MET A 86 -16.23 -15.44 -31.67
CA MET A 86 -15.76 -14.36 -30.80
C MET A 86 -15.12 -13.22 -31.58
N LYS A 87 -14.92 -13.39 -32.90
CA LYS A 87 -14.11 -12.50 -33.74
C LYS A 87 -12.75 -12.19 -33.12
N SER A 88 -12.09 -13.21 -32.59
CA SER A 88 -10.82 -13.08 -31.87
C SER A 88 -9.69 -13.84 -32.55
N LEU A 89 -8.49 -13.28 -32.52
CA LEU A 89 -7.24 -13.91 -32.95
C LEU A 89 -6.27 -13.90 -31.77
N SER A 90 -5.72 -15.06 -31.40
CA SER A 90 -4.75 -15.19 -30.30
C SER A 90 -3.50 -15.91 -30.76
N CYS A 91 -2.35 -15.27 -30.58
CA CYS A 91 -1.01 -15.82 -30.77
C CYS A 91 -0.30 -15.95 -29.41
N TRP A 92 -1.05 -16.24 -28.35
CA TRP A 92 -0.54 -16.27 -26.98
C TRP A 92 0.53 -17.35 -26.79
N GLN A 93 1.62 -17.00 -26.13
CA GLN A 93 2.69 -17.92 -25.74
C GLN A 93 3.26 -18.76 -26.90
N LEU A 94 3.54 -18.10 -28.03
CA LEU A 94 4.13 -18.72 -29.21
C LEU A 94 5.62 -18.37 -29.38
N GLU A 95 6.23 -17.74 -28.37
CA GLU A 95 7.63 -17.31 -28.36
C GLU A 95 7.99 -16.42 -29.56
N LEU A 96 7.03 -15.62 -30.03
CA LEU A 96 7.17 -14.85 -31.27
C LEU A 96 8.14 -13.67 -31.08
N PRO A 97 9.24 -13.58 -31.86
CA PRO A 97 10.10 -12.39 -31.85
C PRO A 97 9.46 -11.22 -32.63
N ASP A 98 8.68 -11.54 -33.66
CA ASP A 98 8.01 -10.61 -34.58
C ASP A 98 6.59 -11.14 -34.90
N LEU A 99 5.75 -10.30 -35.53
CA LEU A 99 4.43 -10.77 -36.01
C LEU A 99 4.58 -11.87 -37.08
N PRO A 100 3.80 -12.96 -37.05
CA PRO A 100 3.93 -14.03 -38.03
C PRO A 100 3.49 -13.60 -39.44
N PHE A 101 4.44 -13.53 -40.39
CA PHE A 101 4.20 -13.09 -41.78
C PHE A 101 3.10 -13.89 -42.51
N GLY A 102 2.99 -15.20 -42.24
CA GLY A 102 2.00 -16.07 -42.88
C GLY A 102 0.59 -16.00 -42.28
N GLN A 103 0.36 -15.22 -41.23
CA GLN A 103 -0.95 -15.12 -40.61
C GLN A 103 -1.84 -14.15 -41.37
N ILE A 104 -2.99 -14.66 -41.80
CA ILE A 104 -4.07 -13.83 -42.36
C ILE A 104 -4.95 -13.33 -41.20
N VAL A 105 -5.21 -12.03 -41.17
CA VAL A 105 -6.03 -11.37 -40.16
C VAL A 105 -7.36 -10.92 -40.76
N PRO A 106 -8.51 -11.39 -40.24
CA PRO A 106 -9.83 -10.93 -40.69
C PRO A 106 -10.03 -9.44 -40.43
N HIS A 107 -10.49 -8.68 -41.44
CA HIS A 107 -10.75 -7.24 -41.33
C HIS A 107 -11.77 -6.87 -40.23
N ASP A 108 -12.69 -7.80 -39.88
CA ASP A 108 -13.70 -7.61 -38.84
C ASP A 108 -13.33 -8.17 -37.46
N VAL A 109 -12.05 -8.50 -37.24
CA VAL A 109 -11.52 -8.91 -35.92
C VAL A 109 -11.78 -7.84 -34.86
N GLN A 110 -12.16 -8.28 -33.67
CA GLN A 110 -12.49 -7.43 -32.53
C GLN A 110 -11.48 -7.55 -31.39
N MET A 111 -10.81 -8.70 -31.27
CA MET A 111 -9.82 -8.96 -30.23
C MET A 111 -8.55 -9.54 -30.84
N ILE A 112 -7.41 -8.95 -30.53
CA ILE A 112 -6.09 -9.49 -30.84
C ILE A 112 -5.33 -9.69 -29.54
N ASP A 113 -4.88 -10.92 -29.32
CA ASP A 113 -4.07 -11.32 -28.18
C ASP A 113 -2.68 -11.77 -28.67
N LEU A 114 -1.67 -10.99 -28.32
CA LEU A 114 -0.25 -11.20 -28.62
C LEU A 114 0.56 -11.35 -27.33
N ALA A 115 -0.09 -11.67 -26.21
CA ALA A 115 0.54 -11.69 -24.91
C ALA A 115 1.51 -12.87 -24.73
N MET A 116 2.47 -12.71 -23.80
CA MET A 116 3.48 -13.71 -23.45
C MET A 116 4.35 -14.14 -24.64
N ASN A 117 4.87 -13.17 -25.39
CA ASN A 117 5.77 -13.40 -26.52
C ASN A 117 7.10 -12.64 -26.32
N GLN A 118 7.92 -12.56 -27.36
CA GLN A 118 9.24 -11.91 -27.33
C GLN A 118 9.26 -10.64 -28.19
N LEU A 119 8.10 -10.02 -28.43
CA LEU A 119 7.99 -8.84 -29.29
C LEU A 119 8.78 -7.69 -28.68
N THR A 120 9.64 -7.07 -29.48
CA THR A 120 10.43 -5.91 -29.03
C THR A 120 9.90 -4.58 -29.56
N THR A 121 9.13 -4.61 -30.65
CA THR A 121 8.46 -3.44 -31.24
C THR A 121 7.38 -3.90 -32.22
N LEU A 122 6.68 -2.97 -32.87
CA LEU A 122 5.69 -3.26 -33.91
C LEU A 122 5.84 -2.27 -35.05
N ASN A 123 5.45 -2.68 -36.26
CA ASN A 123 5.31 -1.75 -37.37
C ASN A 123 4.18 -0.75 -37.10
N LYS A 124 4.32 0.49 -37.56
CA LYS A 124 3.27 1.52 -37.46
C LYS A 124 1.96 1.07 -38.13
N GLU A 125 2.07 0.29 -39.19
CA GLU A 125 0.92 -0.20 -39.95
C GLU A 125 0.38 -1.54 -39.45
N ALA A 126 0.92 -2.09 -38.35
CA ALA A 126 0.54 -3.40 -37.82
C ALA A 126 -0.97 -3.53 -37.57
N PHE A 127 -1.63 -2.49 -37.08
CA PHE A 127 -3.09 -2.50 -36.86
C PHE A 127 -3.87 -1.65 -37.86
N LYS A 128 -3.21 -1.25 -38.96
CA LYS A 128 -3.88 -0.48 -40.02
C LYS A 128 -5.02 -1.32 -40.60
N ALA A 129 -6.13 -0.67 -40.99
CA ALA A 129 -7.28 -1.36 -41.58
C ALA A 129 -7.92 -2.44 -40.69
N LEU A 130 -7.83 -2.33 -39.37
CA LEU A 130 -8.61 -3.15 -38.42
C LEU A 130 -9.58 -2.27 -37.62
N PRO A 131 -10.57 -1.63 -38.27
CA PRO A 131 -11.39 -0.57 -37.66
C PRO A 131 -12.37 -1.10 -36.59
N ARG A 132 -12.55 -2.42 -36.51
CA ARG A 132 -13.48 -3.09 -35.57
C ARG A 132 -12.81 -3.56 -34.28
N LEU A 133 -11.50 -3.35 -34.11
CA LEU A 133 -10.79 -3.72 -32.90
C LEU A 133 -11.38 -3.04 -31.66
N ILE A 134 -11.60 -3.85 -30.64
CA ILE A 134 -12.11 -3.50 -29.31
C ILE A 134 -11.04 -3.76 -28.25
N GLU A 135 -10.26 -4.82 -28.40
CA GLU A 135 -9.24 -5.23 -27.44
C GLU A 135 -7.93 -5.60 -28.13
N ILE A 136 -6.83 -5.07 -27.59
CA ILE A 136 -5.46 -5.46 -27.93
C ILE A 136 -4.75 -5.84 -26.62
N ASP A 137 -4.23 -7.06 -26.58
CA ASP A 137 -3.38 -7.54 -25.49
C ASP A 137 -1.94 -7.77 -25.98
N LEU A 138 -1.01 -7.01 -25.38
CA LEU A 138 0.44 -7.07 -25.62
C LEU A 138 1.19 -7.36 -24.29
N PHE A 139 0.49 -7.90 -23.29
CA PHE A 139 1.05 -8.25 -21.99
C PHE A 139 2.29 -9.14 -22.10
N ASP A 140 3.26 -8.95 -21.20
CA ASP A 140 4.44 -9.83 -21.02
C ASP A 140 5.19 -10.06 -22.33
N ASN A 141 5.75 -8.96 -22.84
CA ASN A 141 6.60 -8.93 -24.02
C ASN A 141 7.87 -8.11 -23.71
N GLN A 142 8.69 -7.85 -24.71
CA GLN A 142 9.93 -7.09 -24.56
C GLN A 142 9.84 -5.71 -25.23
N ILE A 143 8.63 -5.16 -25.38
CA ILE A 143 8.39 -3.94 -26.16
C ILE A 143 9.02 -2.76 -25.44
N ASP A 144 10.04 -2.16 -26.06
CA ASP A 144 10.74 -0.99 -25.56
C ASP A 144 10.59 0.24 -26.47
N TYR A 145 9.89 0.09 -27.59
CA TYR A 145 9.59 1.14 -28.56
C TYR A 145 8.32 0.82 -29.37
N LEU A 146 7.48 1.83 -29.59
CA LEU A 146 6.43 1.82 -30.60
C LEU A 146 6.50 3.09 -31.46
N PRO A 147 6.28 2.98 -32.78
CA PRO A 147 6.13 4.15 -33.63
C PRO A 147 4.95 5.05 -33.22
N ALA A 148 5.12 6.36 -33.45
CA ALA A 148 4.00 7.28 -33.33
C ALA A 148 2.89 6.91 -34.34
N GLY A 149 1.69 6.68 -33.83
CA GLY A 149 0.51 6.33 -34.62
C GLY A 149 0.29 4.84 -34.85
N THR A 150 0.98 3.94 -34.13
CA THR A 150 0.68 2.49 -34.15
C THR A 150 -0.80 2.17 -33.89
N PHE A 151 -1.49 2.99 -33.08
CA PHE A 151 -2.92 2.83 -32.78
C PHE A 151 -3.81 3.86 -33.51
N ASN A 152 -3.30 4.50 -34.57
CA ASN A 152 -4.13 5.38 -35.38
C ASN A 152 -5.29 4.60 -36.00
N GLN A 153 -6.42 5.27 -36.20
CA GLN A 153 -7.64 4.70 -36.80
C GLN A 153 -8.38 3.64 -35.95
N LEU A 154 -7.88 3.29 -34.77
CA LEU A 154 -8.54 2.35 -33.85
C LEU A 154 -9.62 3.05 -32.99
N TYR A 155 -10.57 3.71 -33.65
CA TYR A 155 -11.61 4.52 -32.98
C TYR A 155 -12.56 3.72 -32.09
N ASN A 156 -12.61 2.39 -32.24
CA ASN A 156 -13.45 1.49 -31.46
C ASN A 156 -12.73 0.79 -30.30
N LEU A 157 -11.42 0.99 -30.15
CA LEU A 157 -10.65 0.33 -29.11
C LEU A 157 -11.13 0.74 -27.73
N GLN A 158 -11.34 -0.24 -26.85
CA GLN A 158 -11.83 -0.08 -25.49
C GLN A 158 -10.84 -0.59 -24.45
N TYR A 159 -10.06 -1.62 -24.78
CA TYR A 159 -9.11 -2.26 -23.87
C TYR A 159 -7.74 -2.34 -24.53
N LEU A 160 -6.73 -1.76 -23.87
CA LEU A 160 -5.34 -1.82 -24.30
C LEU A 160 -4.48 -2.26 -23.13
N ARG A 161 -3.94 -3.48 -23.21
CA ARG A 161 -3.02 -4.03 -22.21
C ARG A 161 -1.62 -4.08 -22.79
N MET A 162 -0.69 -3.40 -22.14
CA MET A 162 0.73 -3.32 -22.53
C MET A 162 1.64 -3.45 -21.31
N HIS A 163 1.13 -4.05 -20.24
CA HIS A 163 1.86 -4.23 -18.98
C HIS A 163 2.93 -5.31 -19.09
N LYS A 164 3.93 -5.28 -18.21
CA LYS A 164 5.12 -6.14 -18.26
C LYS A 164 5.82 -6.05 -19.62
N ASN A 165 6.30 -4.86 -19.94
CA ASN A 165 7.10 -4.57 -21.13
C ASN A 165 8.28 -3.68 -20.72
N ASN A 166 9.08 -3.22 -21.69
CA ASN A 166 10.32 -2.50 -21.44
C ASN A 166 10.26 -1.01 -21.82
N MET A 167 9.05 -0.43 -21.93
CA MET A 167 8.89 0.94 -22.42
C MET A 167 9.43 1.96 -21.43
N LYS A 168 10.39 2.78 -21.86
CA LYS A 168 10.90 3.93 -21.09
C LYS A 168 10.11 5.21 -21.30
N ARG A 169 9.55 5.39 -22.49
CA ARG A 169 8.78 6.56 -22.89
C ARG A 169 7.65 6.13 -23.83
N LEU A 170 6.54 6.83 -23.75
CA LEU A 170 5.42 6.67 -24.69
C LEU A 170 5.52 7.73 -25.79
N PRO A 171 5.27 7.38 -27.06
CA PRO A 171 5.19 8.37 -28.13
C PRO A 171 4.10 9.40 -27.84
N ASN A 172 4.39 10.67 -28.17
CA ASN A 172 3.40 11.74 -28.04
C ASN A 172 2.15 11.40 -28.87
N GLN A 173 0.98 11.68 -28.30
CA GLN A 173 -0.33 11.49 -28.95
C GLN A 173 -0.66 10.05 -29.37
N ILE A 174 0.04 9.03 -28.83
CA ILE A 174 -0.23 7.61 -29.14
C ILE A 174 -1.69 7.19 -28.88
N PHE A 175 -2.38 7.85 -27.95
CA PHE A 175 -3.79 7.59 -27.62
C PHE A 175 -4.78 8.62 -28.19
N SER A 176 -4.34 9.54 -29.06
CA SER A 176 -5.15 10.67 -29.52
C SER A 176 -6.42 10.28 -30.30
N ALA A 177 -6.39 9.13 -31.01
CA ALA A 177 -7.51 8.59 -31.78
C ALA A 177 -8.46 7.71 -30.95
N LEU A 178 -8.07 7.30 -29.73
CA LEU A 178 -8.72 6.24 -28.95
C LEU A 178 -9.85 6.77 -28.06
N GLN A 179 -10.86 7.38 -28.68
CA GLN A 179 -11.92 8.09 -27.95
C GLN A 179 -12.85 7.17 -27.14
N LYS A 180 -12.93 5.88 -27.48
CA LYS A 180 -13.75 4.87 -26.78
C LYS A 180 -12.96 4.07 -25.73
N LEU A 181 -11.70 4.39 -25.53
CA LEU A 181 -10.82 3.66 -24.61
C LEU A 181 -11.36 3.74 -23.18
N LYS A 182 -11.53 2.58 -22.55
CA LYS A 182 -12.07 2.43 -21.19
C LYS A 182 -11.00 1.94 -20.22
N ASN A 183 -10.08 1.11 -20.67
CA ASN A 183 -9.04 0.53 -19.85
C ASN A 183 -7.69 0.63 -20.56
N ILE A 184 -6.72 1.19 -19.85
CA ILE A 184 -5.31 1.19 -20.23
C ILE A 184 -4.51 0.56 -19.09
N ASP A 185 -3.78 -0.50 -19.41
CA ASP A 185 -2.80 -1.08 -18.49
C ASP A 185 -1.38 -0.92 -19.05
N LEU A 186 -0.61 -0.04 -18.40
CA LEU A 186 0.80 0.26 -18.69
C LEU A 186 1.70 -0.12 -17.49
N SER A 187 1.19 -0.94 -16.57
CA SER A 187 1.93 -1.32 -15.38
C SER A 187 3.18 -2.15 -15.68
N ASN A 188 4.14 -2.19 -14.76
CA ASN A 188 5.36 -3.00 -14.88
C ASN A 188 6.10 -2.70 -16.19
N ASN A 189 6.33 -1.42 -16.46
CA ASN A 189 7.18 -0.95 -17.55
C ASN A 189 8.33 -0.12 -16.95
N ASN A 190 9.09 0.56 -17.79
CA ASN A 190 10.20 1.41 -17.36
C ASN A 190 9.88 2.90 -17.53
N ILE A 191 8.62 3.30 -17.52
CA ILE A 191 8.21 4.66 -17.93
C ILE A 191 8.74 5.68 -16.94
N GLU A 192 9.53 6.64 -17.43
CA GLU A 192 10.16 7.68 -16.60
C GLU A 192 9.34 8.99 -16.62
N VAL A 193 8.73 9.33 -17.76
CA VAL A 193 8.02 10.60 -17.96
C VAL A 193 6.74 10.38 -18.76
N LEU A 194 5.67 11.05 -18.33
CA LEU A 194 4.42 11.16 -19.08
C LEU A 194 4.31 12.53 -19.73
N SER A 195 3.81 12.59 -20.97
CA SER A 195 3.52 13.88 -21.61
C SER A 195 2.18 14.44 -21.12
N GLU A 196 2.11 15.77 -20.93
CA GLU A 196 0.93 16.47 -20.38
C GLU A 196 -0.38 16.17 -21.11
N LYS A 197 -0.31 15.89 -22.42
CA LYS A 197 -1.47 15.68 -23.30
C LYS A 197 -1.72 14.21 -23.62
N LEU A 198 -1.03 13.28 -22.96
CA LEU A 198 -1.07 11.86 -23.28
C LEU A 198 -2.49 11.30 -23.27
N PHE A 199 -3.28 11.62 -22.23
CA PHE A 199 -4.64 11.12 -22.06
C PHE A 199 -5.73 12.14 -22.45
N LYS A 200 -5.37 13.24 -23.13
CA LYS A 200 -6.29 14.37 -23.39
C LYS A 200 -7.57 13.95 -24.12
N SER A 201 -7.48 12.99 -25.03
CA SER A 201 -8.60 12.48 -25.84
C SER A 201 -9.33 11.28 -25.22
N CYS A 202 -8.83 10.70 -24.14
CA CYS A 202 -9.34 9.46 -23.54
C CYS A 202 -10.53 9.72 -22.59
N LEU A 203 -11.57 10.41 -23.08
CA LEU A 203 -12.68 10.92 -22.26
C LEU A 203 -13.56 9.83 -21.63
N ASN A 204 -13.47 8.60 -22.12
CA ASN A 204 -14.22 7.44 -21.64
C ASN A 204 -13.42 6.52 -20.72
N LEU A 205 -12.20 6.91 -20.33
CA LEU A 205 -11.34 6.07 -19.51
C LEU A 205 -11.94 5.86 -18.13
N VAL A 206 -12.00 4.60 -17.71
CA VAL A 206 -12.54 4.12 -16.43
C VAL A 206 -11.42 3.57 -15.55
N VAL A 207 -10.45 2.89 -16.16
CA VAL A 207 -9.30 2.27 -15.47
C VAL A 207 -8.01 2.71 -16.12
N LEU A 208 -7.09 3.22 -15.31
CA LEU A 208 -5.74 3.58 -15.72
C LEU A 208 -4.73 2.98 -14.73
N HIS A 209 -3.94 2.03 -15.20
CA HIS A 209 -2.85 1.44 -14.41
C HIS A 209 -1.50 1.87 -14.96
N LEU A 210 -0.70 2.46 -14.07
CA LEU A 210 0.66 2.95 -14.29
C LEU A 210 1.62 2.42 -13.21
N SER A 211 1.20 1.42 -12.43
CA SER A 211 1.99 0.91 -11.31
C SER A 211 3.26 0.20 -11.75
N GLY A 212 4.31 0.18 -10.93
CA GLY A 212 5.56 -0.53 -11.29
C GLY A 212 6.26 0.15 -12.47
N ASN A 213 6.42 1.47 -12.42
CA ASN A 213 7.15 2.27 -13.40
C ASN A 213 8.21 3.12 -12.69
N ASN A 214 8.90 4.00 -13.41
CA ASN A 214 9.96 4.86 -12.89
C ASN A 214 9.52 6.33 -12.80
N LEU A 215 8.22 6.61 -12.62
CA LEU A 215 7.71 7.97 -12.61
C LEU A 215 8.18 8.73 -11.36
N GLU A 216 8.99 9.77 -11.54
CA GLU A 216 9.40 10.67 -10.46
C GLU A 216 8.36 11.76 -10.16
N SER A 217 7.56 12.11 -11.17
CA SER A 217 6.45 13.04 -11.06
C SER A 217 5.36 12.70 -12.08
N VAL A 218 4.16 13.26 -11.87
CA VAL A 218 3.09 13.28 -12.87
C VAL A 218 2.83 14.72 -13.28
N PRO A 219 2.70 15.02 -14.58
CA PRO A 219 2.41 16.37 -15.03
C PRO A 219 1.11 16.90 -14.43
N GLU A 220 1.07 18.20 -14.17
CA GLU A 220 -0.15 18.84 -13.67
C GLU A 220 -1.29 18.65 -14.67
N ASN A 221 -2.51 18.44 -14.15
CA ASN A 221 -3.72 18.34 -14.96
C ASN A 221 -3.76 17.18 -15.97
N ILE A 222 -2.80 16.24 -15.96
CA ILE A 222 -2.75 15.10 -16.90
C ILE A 222 -4.04 14.25 -16.87
N PHE A 223 -4.74 14.21 -15.73
CA PHE A 223 -5.98 13.47 -15.55
C PHE A 223 -7.25 14.34 -15.63
N ASN A 224 -7.17 15.66 -15.85
CA ASN A 224 -8.31 16.58 -15.70
C ASN A 224 -9.54 16.24 -16.57
N ASN A 225 -9.34 15.62 -17.73
CA ASN A 225 -10.40 15.26 -18.65
C ASN A 225 -11.01 13.87 -18.39
N LEU A 226 -10.44 13.09 -17.46
CA LEU A 226 -10.82 11.70 -17.20
C LEU A 226 -12.00 11.63 -16.23
N LEU A 227 -13.10 12.29 -16.59
CA LEU A 227 -14.27 12.47 -15.72
C LEU A 227 -14.97 11.15 -15.35
N LYS A 228 -14.76 10.07 -16.12
CA LYS A 228 -15.30 8.73 -15.88
C LYS A 228 -14.33 7.80 -15.16
N LEU A 229 -13.14 8.28 -14.80
CA LEU A 229 -12.12 7.44 -14.17
C LEU A 229 -12.59 6.97 -12.79
N GLU A 230 -12.56 5.67 -12.57
CA GLU A 230 -12.97 5.02 -11.32
C GLU A 230 -11.79 4.37 -10.59
N ASP A 231 -10.76 3.93 -11.31
CA ASP A 231 -9.57 3.28 -10.76
C ASP A 231 -8.29 3.88 -11.35
N LEU A 232 -7.45 4.43 -10.48
CA LEU A 232 -6.14 4.97 -10.82
C LEU A 232 -5.08 4.29 -9.96
N ASP A 233 -4.18 3.56 -10.62
CA ASP A 233 -3.07 2.87 -9.98
C ASP A 233 -1.73 3.51 -10.35
N LEU A 234 -1.08 4.13 -9.36
CA LEU A 234 0.24 4.74 -9.43
C LEU A 234 1.20 4.11 -8.39
N ASN A 235 0.89 2.92 -7.87
CA ASN A 235 1.75 2.22 -6.93
C ASN A 235 3.14 1.95 -7.51
N GLU A 236 4.15 1.74 -6.67
CA GLU A 236 5.47 1.24 -7.10
C GLU A 236 6.08 2.12 -8.20
N ASN A 237 6.10 3.42 -7.93
CA ASN A 237 6.76 4.44 -8.75
C ASN A 237 7.78 5.18 -7.87
N LYS A 238 8.32 6.29 -8.37
CA LYS A 238 9.31 7.11 -7.67
C LYS A 238 8.76 8.49 -7.31
N LEU A 239 7.44 8.61 -7.14
CA LEU A 239 6.79 9.89 -6.92
C LEU A 239 7.24 10.48 -5.58
N GLN A 240 7.82 11.67 -5.61
CA GLN A 240 8.22 12.39 -4.41
C GLN A 240 7.16 13.40 -3.97
N ASN A 241 6.47 14.01 -4.95
CA ASN A 241 5.48 15.05 -4.73
C ASN A 241 4.25 14.85 -5.62
N ILE A 242 3.11 15.35 -5.18
CA ILE A 242 1.87 15.41 -5.96
C ILE A 242 1.32 16.83 -5.87
N SER A 243 0.94 17.42 -7.00
CA SER A 243 0.33 18.76 -7.02
C SER A 243 -1.12 18.70 -6.54
N VAL A 244 -1.60 19.76 -5.91
CA VAL A 244 -3.00 19.89 -5.47
C VAL A 244 -4.00 19.77 -6.64
N SER A 245 -3.54 20.01 -7.86
CA SER A 245 -4.33 19.92 -9.09
C SER A 245 -4.34 18.52 -9.72
N THR A 246 -3.46 17.60 -9.31
CA THR A 246 -3.25 16.31 -10.01
C THR A 246 -4.53 15.49 -10.13
N PHE A 247 -5.33 15.40 -9.06
CA PHE A 247 -6.59 14.63 -9.06
C PHE A 247 -7.84 15.51 -9.20
N LYS A 248 -7.66 16.77 -9.61
CA LYS A 248 -8.76 17.71 -9.77
C LYS A 248 -9.75 17.16 -10.79
N ASN A 249 -11.04 17.28 -10.48
CA ASN A 249 -12.18 16.83 -11.30
C ASN A 249 -12.41 15.33 -11.41
N LEU A 250 -11.62 14.46 -10.76
CA LEU A 250 -11.85 13.01 -10.76
C LEU A 250 -13.01 12.60 -9.83
N ARG A 251 -14.20 13.15 -10.07
CA ARG A 251 -15.38 13.06 -9.19
C ARG A 251 -15.97 11.65 -9.07
N ASN A 252 -15.70 10.78 -10.04
CA ASN A 252 -16.14 9.37 -10.05
C ASN A 252 -15.05 8.41 -9.56
N LEU A 253 -13.90 8.91 -9.11
CA LEU A 253 -12.81 8.06 -8.67
C LEU A 253 -13.21 7.31 -7.40
N LYS A 254 -13.11 5.97 -7.46
CA LYS A 254 -13.46 5.06 -6.37
C LYS A 254 -12.21 4.47 -5.71
N ARG A 255 -11.14 4.26 -6.49
CA ARG A 255 -9.89 3.67 -6.03
C ARG A 255 -8.72 4.52 -6.48
N LEU A 256 -7.92 4.97 -5.51
CA LEU A 256 -6.69 5.70 -5.74
C LEU A 256 -5.55 4.97 -5.00
N LYS A 257 -4.55 4.55 -5.75
CA LYS A 257 -3.40 3.81 -5.21
C LYS A 257 -2.11 4.56 -5.50
N LEU A 258 -1.39 4.91 -4.43
CA LEU A 258 -0.17 5.71 -4.42
C LEU A 258 0.90 5.09 -3.52
N GLY A 259 0.72 3.83 -3.11
CA GLY A 259 1.63 3.15 -2.22
C GLY A 259 2.96 2.76 -2.88
N GLN A 260 3.99 2.52 -2.09
CA GLN A 260 5.35 2.23 -2.58
C GLN A 260 5.86 3.33 -3.51
N ASN A 261 5.79 4.57 -3.03
CA ASN A 261 6.40 5.76 -3.63
C ASN A 261 7.28 6.45 -2.57
N TYR A 262 7.73 7.68 -2.81
CA TYR A 262 8.58 8.45 -1.91
C TYR A 262 7.88 9.72 -1.41
N LEU A 263 6.55 9.67 -1.25
CA LEU A 263 5.76 10.83 -0.83
C LEU A 263 6.03 11.14 0.64
N SER A 264 6.63 12.29 0.93
CA SER A 264 6.88 12.74 2.31
C SER A 264 5.79 13.65 2.85
N GLU A 265 5.26 14.52 2.00
CA GLU A 265 4.18 15.44 2.33
C GLU A 265 3.06 15.37 1.28
N LEU A 266 1.83 15.52 1.74
CA LEU A 266 0.66 15.61 0.87
C LEU A 266 0.04 17.00 1.03
N PRO A 267 -0.07 17.79 -0.05
CA PRO A 267 -0.59 19.14 0.07
C PRO A 267 -2.06 19.12 0.51
N THR A 268 -2.42 20.10 1.34
CA THR A 268 -3.80 20.26 1.81
C THR A 268 -4.74 20.41 0.62
N GLY A 269 -5.78 19.57 0.59
CA GLY A 269 -6.78 19.58 -0.48
C GLY A 269 -6.39 18.79 -1.73
N VAL A 270 -5.30 18.01 -1.73
CA VAL A 270 -4.94 17.12 -2.87
C VAL A 270 -6.04 16.12 -3.24
N PHE A 271 -6.85 15.71 -2.26
CA PHE A 271 -8.00 14.82 -2.45
C PHE A 271 -9.34 15.56 -2.57
N LYS A 272 -9.33 16.88 -2.70
CA LYS A 272 -10.55 17.70 -2.78
C LYS A 272 -11.36 17.32 -4.02
N GLY A 273 -12.62 16.96 -3.81
CA GLY A 273 -13.56 16.59 -4.88
C GLY A 273 -13.65 15.09 -5.16
N LEU A 274 -12.84 14.26 -4.51
CA LEU A 274 -12.89 12.79 -4.62
C LEU A 274 -14.00 12.19 -3.73
N GLN A 275 -15.22 12.70 -3.84
CA GLN A 275 -16.32 12.34 -2.93
C GLN A 275 -16.79 10.88 -3.08
N GLN A 276 -16.52 10.23 -4.20
CA GLN A 276 -16.84 8.82 -4.43
C GLN A 276 -15.71 7.86 -4.03
N LEU A 277 -14.62 8.37 -3.45
CA LEU A 277 -13.46 7.55 -3.12
C LEU A 277 -13.83 6.55 -2.02
N ILE A 278 -13.58 5.27 -2.28
CA ILE A 278 -13.85 4.13 -1.40
C ILE A 278 -12.56 3.55 -0.83
N TYR A 279 -11.49 3.57 -1.61
CA TYR A 279 -10.19 3.00 -1.27
C TYR A 279 -9.08 4.00 -1.58
N LEU A 280 -8.28 4.32 -0.56
CA LEU A 280 -7.10 5.14 -0.67
C LEU A 280 -5.90 4.39 -0.09
N ASN A 281 -4.89 4.15 -0.93
CA ASN A 281 -3.65 3.50 -0.53
C ASN A 281 -2.48 4.47 -0.63
N LEU A 282 -1.85 4.73 0.51
CA LEU A 282 -0.66 5.55 0.71
C LEU A 282 0.45 4.74 1.41
N ARG A 283 0.34 3.40 1.44
CA ARG A 283 1.27 2.53 2.16
C ARG A 283 2.70 2.68 1.67
N LYS A 284 3.71 2.45 2.51
CA LYS A 284 5.11 2.45 2.08
C LYS A 284 5.49 3.72 1.31
N ASN A 285 5.18 4.87 1.90
CA ASN A 285 5.69 6.17 1.51
C ASN A 285 6.55 6.70 2.67
N SER A 286 6.87 8.00 2.69
CA SER A 286 7.66 8.63 3.74
C SER A 286 6.86 9.69 4.51
N ILE A 287 5.55 9.47 4.66
CA ILE A 287 4.65 10.44 5.30
C ILE A 287 4.97 10.50 6.80
N THR A 288 5.28 11.67 7.32
CA THR A 288 5.68 11.85 8.74
C THR A 288 4.56 12.34 9.65
N TYR A 289 3.54 12.98 9.07
CA TYR A 289 2.48 13.65 9.83
C TYR A 289 1.14 13.62 9.08
N VAL A 290 0.06 13.38 9.83
CA VAL A 290 -1.30 13.36 9.30
C VAL A 290 -2.09 14.55 9.84
N ASN A 291 -2.28 15.55 8.98
CA ASN A 291 -3.02 16.78 9.29
C ASN A 291 -4.55 16.58 9.21
N SER A 292 -5.28 17.34 10.03
CA SER A 292 -6.75 17.40 10.11
C SER A 292 -7.50 17.76 8.82
N MET A 293 -6.85 18.42 7.85
CA MET A 293 -7.44 18.84 6.59
C MET A 293 -7.18 17.87 5.43
N LEU A 294 -6.30 16.89 5.59
CA LEU A 294 -5.84 16.03 4.50
C LEU A 294 -6.97 15.19 3.89
N PHE A 295 -7.78 14.56 4.74
CA PHE A 295 -8.90 13.70 4.33
C PHE A 295 -10.26 14.41 4.40
N LEU A 296 -10.24 15.74 4.42
CA LEU A 296 -11.44 16.54 4.42
C LEU A 296 -12.27 16.20 3.17
N HIS A 297 -13.56 15.90 3.37
CA HIS A 297 -14.54 15.51 2.34
C HIS A 297 -14.51 14.05 1.83
N LEU A 298 -13.68 13.15 2.38
CA LEU A 298 -13.66 11.72 2.01
C LEU A 298 -14.68 10.89 2.81
N SER A 299 -15.94 11.31 2.86
CA SER A 299 -16.96 10.67 3.71
C SER A 299 -17.37 9.26 3.27
N ASN A 300 -17.16 8.89 2.00
CA ASN A 300 -17.46 7.55 1.47
C ASN A 300 -16.28 6.57 1.59
N LEU A 301 -15.13 7.03 2.09
CA LEU A 301 -13.93 6.20 2.20
C LEU A 301 -14.19 5.05 3.16
N ARG A 302 -13.86 3.83 2.72
CA ARG A 302 -14.04 2.58 3.48
C ARG A 302 -12.72 1.98 3.91
N VAL A 303 -11.67 2.14 3.10
CA VAL A 303 -10.33 1.63 3.40
C VAL A 303 -9.34 2.77 3.22
N LEU A 304 -8.58 3.03 4.28
CA LEU A 304 -7.44 3.95 4.27
C LEU A 304 -6.21 3.18 4.70
N ASP A 305 -5.24 3.08 3.79
CA ASP A 305 -3.97 2.42 4.05
C ASP A 305 -2.82 3.42 4.14
N LEU A 306 -2.32 3.63 5.37
CA LEU A 306 -1.17 4.46 5.70
C LEU A 306 -0.02 3.61 6.29
N SER A 307 -0.06 2.29 6.13
CA SER A 307 0.92 1.37 6.71
C SER A 307 2.32 1.58 6.14
N GLY A 308 3.36 1.33 6.94
CA GLY A 308 4.75 1.39 6.46
C GLY A 308 5.22 2.79 6.09
N ASN A 309 4.71 3.84 6.74
CA ASN A 309 5.17 5.21 6.58
C ASN A 309 6.05 5.63 7.78
N ASP A 310 6.45 6.90 7.81
CA ASP A 310 7.25 7.47 8.89
C ASP A 310 6.39 8.26 9.90
N ILE A 311 5.10 7.93 10.04
CA ILE A 311 4.13 8.75 10.80
C ILE A 311 4.47 8.73 12.29
N GLN A 312 4.73 9.91 12.85
CA GLN A 312 4.98 10.09 14.29
C GLN A 312 3.78 10.68 15.02
N GLN A 313 3.06 11.59 14.36
CA GLN A 313 1.94 12.32 14.95
C GLN A 313 0.74 12.38 14.00
N ILE A 314 -0.45 12.35 14.60
CA ILE A 314 -1.73 12.44 13.92
C ILE A 314 -2.57 13.49 14.63
N ASP A 315 -3.13 14.45 13.88
CA ASP A 315 -4.04 15.43 14.46
C ASP A 315 -5.30 14.76 15.03
N LEU A 316 -5.78 15.27 16.17
CA LEU A 316 -7.03 14.84 16.81
C LEU A 316 -8.25 14.78 15.85
N ASN A 317 -8.25 15.60 14.80
CA ASN A 317 -9.36 15.71 13.85
C ASN A 317 -9.07 15.08 12.48
N ALA A 318 -7.93 14.39 12.30
CA ALA A 318 -7.52 13.78 11.03
C ALA A 318 -8.59 12.88 10.39
N PHE A 319 -9.32 12.12 11.19
CA PHE A 319 -10.27 11.12 10.71
C PHE A 319 -11.74 11.50 10.93
N VAL A 320 -12.03 12.73 11.35
CA VAL A 320 -13.38 13.16 11.78
C VAL A 320 -14.44 13.04 10.67
N THR A 321 -14.04 13.21 9.41
CA THR A 321 -14.92 13.14 8.24
C THR A 321 -15.11 11.73 7.70
N LEU A 322 -14.26 10.78 8.10
CA LEU A 322 -14.23 9.41 7.58
C LEU A 322 -15.32 8.54 8.24
N VAL A 323 -16.58 8.98 8.16
CA VAL A 323 -17.72 8.39 8.89
C VAL A 323 -18.10 6.98 8.42
N ASN A 324 -17.74 6.62 7.18
CA ASN A 324 -18.00 5.29 6.59
C ASN A 324 -16.75 4.39 6.55
N ILE A 325 -15.65 4.79 7.21
CA ILE A 325 -14.43 3.99 7.25
C ILE A 325 -14.72 2.64 7.90
N LYS A 326 -14.16 1.57 7.34
CA LYS A 326 -14.28 0.19 7.80
C LYS A 326 -12.92 -0.39 8.19
N GLU A 327 -11.87 -0.07 7.44
CA GLU A 327 -10.53 -0.57 7.67
C GLU A 327 -9.54 0.60 7.67
N LEU A 328 -8.74 0.69 8.74
CA LEU A 328 -7.72 1.70 8.91
C LEU A 328 -6.39 1.03 9.24
N HIS A 329 -5.43 1.19 8.34
CA HIS A 329 -4.07 0.66 8.48
C HIS A 329 -3.11 1.77 8.87
N LEU A 330 -2.52 1.64 10.06
CA LEU A 330 -1.52 2.54 10.63
C LEU A 330 -0.31 1.76 11.15
N GLU A 331 -0.24 0.45 10.91
CA GLU A 331 0.86 -0.41 11.30
C GLU A 331 2.19 0.00 10.64
N GLN A 332 3.31 -0.41 11.26
CA GLN A 332 4.66 -0.14 10.73
C GLN A 332 4.90 1.37 10.53
N ASN A 333 4.57 2.16 11.55
CA ASN A 333 4.85 3.60 11.62
C ASN A 333 5.62 3.88 12.95
N TYR A 334 5.81 5.15 13.30
CA TYR A 334 6.50 5.57 14.52
C TYR A 334 5.57 6.27 15.52
N ILE A 335 4.27 5.94 15.50
CA ILE A 335 3.26 6.60 16.33
C ILE A 335 3.53 6.29 17.80
N SER A 336 3.72 7.31 18.62
CA SER A 336 4.00 7.18 20.06
C SER A 336 2.74 7.30 20.94
N GLU A 337 1.72 8.00 20.45
CA GLU A 337 0.47 8.21 21.19
C GLU A 337 -0.76 8.27 20.28
N ILE A 338 -1.92 7.91 20.85
CA ILE A 338 -3.23 8.06 20.22
C ILE A 338 -3.97 9.21 20.92
N PRO A 339 -4.19 10.37 20.25
CA PRO A 339 -4.96 11.46 20.81
C PRO A 339 -6.35 11.03 21.28
N GLU A 340 -6.76 11.48 22.47
CA GLU A 340 -8.06 11.13 23.03
C GLU A 340 -9.22 11.65 22.16
N GLY A 341 -10.03 10.73 21.62
CA GLY A 341 -11.13 11.08 20.73
C GLY A 341 -10.74 11.27 19.26
N LEU A 342 -9.55 10.79 18.84
CA LEU A 342 -9.15 10.69 17.44
C LEU A 342 -10.22 10.00 16.59
N PHE A 343 -10.82 8.93 17.11
CA PHE A 343 -11.80 8.10 16.41
C PHE A 343 -13.27 8.41 16.71
N ARG A 344 -13.57 9.57 17.33
CA ARG A 344 -14.91 9.86 17.90
C ARG A 344 -16.08 9.85 16.90
N LYS A 345 -15.81 9.88 15.60
CA LYS A 345 -16.82 9.84 14.51
C LYS A 345 -16.75 8.57 13.67
N ASN A 346 -15.79 7.68 13.90
CA ASN A 346 -15.54 6.50 13.07
C ASN A 346 -16.31 5.28 13.60
N GLU A 347 -17.62 5.44 13.81
CA GLU A 347 -18.47 4.41 14.43
C GLU A 347 -18.65 3.15 13.57
N ASN A 348 -18.33 3.24 12.28
CA ASN A 348 -18.39 2.14 11.33
C ASN A 348 -17.06 1.37 11.16
N LEU A 349 -16.00 1.80 11.85
CA LEU A 349 -14.71 1.12 11.77
C LEU A 349 -14.83 -0.30 12.33
N ASP A 350 -14.35 -1.27 11.56
CA ASP A 350 -14.41 -2.70 11.86
C ASP A 350 -13.01 -3.24 12.18
N LYS A 351 -11.99 -2.83 11.42
CA LYS A 351 -10.61 -3.30 11.58
C LYS A 351 -9.67 -2.12 11.79
N LEU A 352 -8.92 -2.16 12.89
CA LEU A 352 -7.91 -1.18 13.23
C LEU A 352 -6.56 -1.86 13.44
N PHE A 353 -5.60 -1.50 12.59
CA PHE A 353 -4.24 -2.03 12.62
C PHE A 353 -3.29 -0.95 13.12
N LEU A 354 -2.69 -1.18 14.29
CA LEU A 354 -1.74 -0.27 14.95
C LEU A 354 -0.45 -1.00 15.37
N PHE A 355 -0.27 -2.24 14.93
CA PHE A 355 0.86 -3.07 15.31
C PHE A 355 2.18 -2.52 14.75
N SER A 356 3.30 -2.84 15.40
CA SER A 356 4.62 -2.34 14.97
C SER A 356 4.66 -0.80 14.92
N ASN A 357 4.29 -0.16 16.03
CA ASN A 357 4.43 1.28 16.28
C ASN A 357 5.19 1.51 17.60
N ASN A 358 5.26 2.76 18.06
CA ASN A 358 5.97 3.16 19.27
C ASN A 358 5.03 3.47 20.45
N LEU A 359 3.81 2.93 20.47
CA LEU A 359 2.82 3.26 21.49
C LEU A 359 3.29 2.82 22.88
N GLU A 360 3.38 3.75 23.84
CA GLU A 360 3.84 3.45 25.21
C GLU A 360 2.71 3.26 26.22
N THR A 361 1.60 3.96 26.06
CA THR A 361 0.43 3.87 26.94
C THR A 361 -0.86 4.13 26.15
N LEU A 362 -2.00 3.66 26.66
CA LEU A 362 -3.32 3.97 26.12
C LEU A 362 -4.16 4.69 27.18
N MET A 363 -4.63 5.88 26.82
CA MET A 363 -5.49 6.69 27.67
C MET A 363 -6.91 6.15 27.70
N ARG A 364 -7.71 6.63 28.67
CA ARG A 364 -9.10 6.21 28.87
C ARG A 364 -9.94 6.30 27.59
N ARG A 365 -9.78 7.38 26.81
CA ARG A 365 -10.60 7.69 25.62
C ARG A 365 -9.84 7.50 24.30
N SER A 366 -8.74 6.74 24.27
CA SER A 366 -7.99 6.47 23.04
C SER A 366 -8.84 5.79 21.95
N PHE A 367 -9.81 4.96 22.33
CA PHE A 367 -10.72 4.26 21.41
C PHE A 367 -12.16 4.79 21.42
N LEU A 368 -12.38 6.01 21.94
CA LEU A 368 -13.71 6.62 21.97
C LEU A 368 -14.30 6.68 20.55
N GLY A 369 -15.50 6.12 20.38
CA GLY A 369 -16.26 6.12 19.11
C GLY A 369 -16.22 4.79 18.36
N LEU A 370 -15.31 3.87 18.70
CA LEU A 370 -15.08 2.60 17.98
C LEU A 370 -16.09 1.49 18.30
N LYS A 371 -17.38 1.78 18.09
CA LYS A 371 -18.50 0.90 18.50
C LYS A 371 -18.53 -0.45 17.77
N LYS A 372 -18.04 -0.54 16.52
CA LYS A 372 -18.14 -1.73 15.67
C LYS A 372 -16.84 -2.50 15.48
N VAL A 373 -15.72 -2.06 16.06
CA VAL A 373 -14.42 -2.69 15.83
C VAL A 373 -14.46 -4.14 16.31
N SER A 374 -14.22 -5.07 15.37
CA SER A 374 -14.12 -6.50 15.64
C SER A 374 -12.68 -6.99 15.72
N LEU A 375 -11.74 -6.28 15.06
CA LEU A 375 -10.32 -6.60 15.04
C LEU A 375 -9.47 -5.39 15.45
N LEU A 376 -8.72 -5.55 16.55
CA LEU A 376 -7.79 -4.55 17.05
C LEU A 376 -6.40 -5.17 17.21
N LEU A 377 -5.44 -4.74 16.39
CA LEU A 377 -4.06 -5.20 16.44
C LEU A 377 -3.15 -4.14 17.05
N LEU A 378 -2.65 -4.38 18.26
CA LEU A 378 -1.72 -3.51 19.00
C LEU A 378 -0.38 -4.21 19.29
N ASN A 379 -0.14 -5.38 18.70
CA ASN A 379 1.06 -6.18 18.94
C ASN A 379 2.33 -5.46 18.48
N ASN A 380 3.48 -5.85 19.04
CA ASN A 380 4.78 -5.25 18.73
C ASN A 380 4.81 -3.71 18.89
N ASN A 381 4.24 -3.20 19.98
CA ASN A 381 4.38 -1.81 20.41
C ASN A 381 5.27 -1.75 21.67
N LEU A 382 5.29 -0.60 22.35
CA LEU A 382 6.04 -0.37 23.57
C LEU A 382 5.13 -0.27 24.80
N LEU A 383 3.90 -0.82 24.74
CA LEU A 383 2.88 -0.60 25.77
C LEU A 383 3.35 -1.11 27.13
N LYS A 384 3.45 -0.22 28.11
CA LYS A 384 3.81 -0.52 29.51
C LYS A 384 2.57 -0.68 30.38
N ASP A 385 1.56 0.15 30.13
CA ASP A 385 0.27 0.15 30.81
C ASP A 385 -0.83 0.70 29.89
N PHE A 386 -2.06 0.67 30.39
CA PHE A 386 -3.20 1.39 29.83
C PHE A 386 -4.26 1.61 30.90
N HIS A 387 -5.21 2.51 30.64
CA HIS A 387 -6.32 2.76 31.58
C HIS A 387 -7.35 1.61 31.58
N SER A 388 -7.88 1.23 32.75
CA SER A 388 -8.79 0.08 32.91
C SER A 388 -10.05 0.13 32.02
N GLU A 389 -10.57 1.33 31.75
CA GLU A 389 -11.75 1.52 30.88
C GLU A 389 -11.44 1.67 29.39
N THR A 390 -10.18 1.60 28.94
CA THR A 390 -9.81 1.87 27.53
C THR A 390 -10.59 0.99 26.54
N PHE A 391 -10.80 -0.30 26.86
CA PHE A 391 -11.52 -1.23 26.00
C PHE A 391 -13.05 -1.18 26.14
N ARG A 392 -13.60 -0.39 27.07
CA ARG A 392 -15.05 -0.19 27.20
C ARG A 392 -15.69 0.44 25.96
N PHE A 393 -14.89 1.15 25.16
CA PHE A 393 -15.32 1.82 23.93
C PHE A 393 -15.35 0.90 22.70
N VAL A 394 -14.88 -0.35 22.81
CA VAL A 394 -14.87 -1.37 21.74
C VAL A 394 -15.63 -2.63 22.16
N PRO A 395 -16.94 -2.54 22.47
CA PRO A 395 -17.70 -3.65 23.06
C PRO A 395 -17.88 -4.87 22.11
N ASN A 396 -17.75 -4.67 20.79
CA ASN A 396 -17.92 -5.71 19.77
C ASN A 396 -16.61 -6.41 19.37
N LEU A 397 -15.53 -6.19 20.12
CA LEU A 397 -14.22 -6.72 19.79
C LEU A 397 -14.21 -8.25 19.82
N GLN A 398 -13.81 -8.87 18.72
CA GLN A 398 -13.70 -10.32 18.57
C GLN A 398 -12.25 -10.80 18.65
N LYS A 399 -11.31 -10.00 18.13
CA LYS A 399 -9.90 -10.34 18.07
C LYS A 399 -9.04 -9.19 18.58
N LEU A 400 -8.25 -9.45 19.61
CA LEU A 400 -7.36 -8.48 20.24
C LEU A 400 -5.93 -9.03 20.29
N HIS A 401 -4.97 -8.34 19.71
CA HIS A 401 -3.56 -8.72 19.84
C HIS A 401 -2.82 -7.68 20.68
N LEU A 402 -2.29 -8.12 21.82
CA LEU A 402 -1.44 -7.33 22.72
C LEU A 402 -0.03 -7.95 22.87
N ASP A 403 0.27 -9.00 22.11
CA ASP A 403 1.55 -9.70 22.20
C ASP A 403 2.74 -8.83 21.76
N GLY A 404 3.92 -9.13 22.30
CA GLY A 404 5.15 -8.41 21.93
C GLY A 404 5.20 -6.95 22.43
N ASN A 405 4.52 -6.64 23.54
CA ASN A 405 4.57 -5.34 24.20
C ASN A 405 5.49 -5.38 25.46
N LYS A 406 5.39 -4.37 26.33
CA LYS A 406 6.14 -4.24 27.58
C LYS A 406 5.23 -4.33 28.83
N LEU A 407 4.06 -4.95 28.69
CA LEU A 407 3.07 -5.07 29.76
C LEU A 407 3.60 -5.98 30.86
N GLN A 408 3.56 -5.51 32.10
CA GLN A 408 3.92 -6.31 33.27
C GLN A 408 2.67 -6.90 33.95
N TYR A 409 1.53 -6.23 33.85
CA TYR A 409 0.24 -6.68 34.34
C TYR A 409 -0.87 -6.04 33.48
N LEU A 410 -2.11 -6.49 33.63
CA LEU A 410 -3.28 -5.77 33.10
C LEU A 410 -4.04 -5.10 34.27
N PRO A 411 -4.54 -3.87 34.10
CA PRO A 411 -5.42 -3.25 35.09
C PRO A 411 -6.63 -4.13 35.38
N SER A 412 -7.09 -4.14 36.63
CA SER A 412 -8.25 -4.92 37.05
C SER A 412 -9.50 -4.61 36.22
N ARG A 413 -10.23 -5.65 35.86
CA ARG A 413 -11.51 -5.60 35.10
C ARG A 413 -11.40 -5.01 33.69
N SER A 414 -10.19 -4.86 33.16
CA SER A 414 -9.97 -4.21 31.87
C SER A 414 -10.48 -4.97 30.65
N LEU A 415 -10.66 -6.29 30.77
CA LEU A 415 -11.18 -7.17 29.70
C LEU A 415 -12.65 -7.57 29.91
N ASP A 416 -13.27 -7.22 31.05
CA ASP A 416 -14.60 -7.71 31.43
C ASP A 416 -15.70 -7.25 30.47
N GLY A 417 -15.54 -6.08 29.86
CA GLY A 417 -16.47 -5.53 28.86
C GLY A 417 -16.43 -6.21 27.50
N LEU A 418 -15.45 -7.08 27.23
CA LEU A 418 -15.21 -7.70 25.93
C LEU A 418 -15.95 -9.04 25.80
N ILE A 419 -17.27 -9.00 25.90
CA ILE A 419 -18.12 -10.21 25.91
C ILE A 419 -18.11 -11.00 24.59
N HIS A 420 -17.79 -10.34 23.49
CA HIS A 420 -17.72 -10.93 22.15
C HIS A 420 -16.32 -11.43 21.76
N LEU A 421 -15.36 -11.39 22.69
CA LEU A 421 -13.98 -11.75 22.41
C LEU A 421 -13.85 -13.26 22.14
N ILE A 422 -13.34 -13.59 20.96
CA ILE A 422 -13.11 -14.95 20.47
C ILE A 422 -11.63 -15.31 20.60
N SER A 423 -10.75 -14.35 20.33
CA SER A 423 -9.30 -14.58 20.26
C SER A 423 -8.55 -13.42 20.92
N ILE A 424 -7.62 -13.75 21.80
CA ILE A 424 -6.65 -12.81 22.35
C ILE A 424 -5.22 -13.36 22.22
N ARG A 425 -4.27 -12.46 22.01
CA ARG A 425 -2.83 -12.77 22.07
C ARG A 425 -2.16 -11.91 23.14
N LEU A 426 -1.41 -12.56 24.02
CA LEU A 426 -0.79 -11.99 25.23
C LEU A 426 0.68 -12.37 25.40
N ALA A 427 1.21 -13.27 24.57
CA ALA A 427 2.58 -13.75 24.62
C ALA A 427 3.61 -12.60 24.49
N LYS A 428 4.87 -12.91 24.79
CA LYS A 428 6.00 -11.99 24.57
C LYS A 428 5.84 -10.63 25.30
N ASN A 429 5.13 -10.62 26.42
CA ASN A 429 5.10 -9.52 27.38
C ASN A 429 5.90 -9.92 28.63
N PRO A 430 6.60 -8.97 29.30
CA PRO A 430 7.36 -9.24 30.52
C PRO A 430 6.46 -9.32 31.76
N TRP A 431 5.52 -10.28 31.78
CA TRP A 431 4.56 -10.45 32.88
C TRP A 431 5.24 -10.57 34.26
N HIS A 432 4.87 -9.69 35.18
CA HIS A 432 5.37 -9.63 36.56
C HIS A 432 4.39 -10.35 37.49
N CYS A 433 4.76 -11.55 37.91
CA CYS A 433 3.93 -12.47 38.67
C CYS A 433 4.01 -12.24 40.18
N ASP A 434 3.45 -11.12 40.60
CA ASP A 434 3.13 -10.78 41.99
C ASP A 434 1.60 -10.62 42.17
N CYS A 435 1.16 -10.00 43.26
CA CYS A 435 -0.27 -9.81 43.49
C CYS A 435 -0.96 -8.86 42.48
N THR A 436 -0.22 -8.03 41.75
CA THR A 436 -0.77 -7.08 40.78
C THR A 436 -1.28 -7.76 39.50
N ILE A 437 -0.71 -8.91 39.12
CA ILE A 437 -1.13 -9.66 37.92
C ILE A 437 -2.33 -10.58 38.16
N LEU A 438 -2.79 -10.73 39.41
CA LEU A 438 -3.80 -11.71 39.81
C LEU A 438 -5.03 -11.70 38.90
N TYR A 439 -5.55 -10.51 38.55
CA TYR A 439 -6.68 -10.37 37.63
C TYR A 439 -6.42 -11.08 36.29
N LEU A 440 -5.25 -10.88 35.70
CA LEU A 440 -4.90 -11.50 34.43
C LEU A 440 -4.72 -13.01 34.59
N ALA A 441 -4.11 -13.47 35.69
CA ALA A 441 -3.94 -14.90 35.95
C ALA A 441 -5.28 -15.64 36.06
N GLU A 442 -6.22 -15.10 36.84
CA GLU A 442 -7.59 -15.61 36.95
C GLU A 442 -8.30 -15.59 35.59
N TRP A 443 -8.24 -14.46 34.87
CA TRP A 443 -8.89 -14.32 33.57
C TRP A 443 -8.35 -15.32 32.53
N VAL A 444 -7.03 -15.51 32.47
CA VAL A 444 -6.39 -16.46 31.55
C VAL A 444 -6.75 -17.90 31.91
N SER A 445 -6.87 -18.22 33.21
CA SER A 445 -7.32 -19.54 33.66
C SER A 445 -8.77 -19.83 33.25
N ASP A 446 -9.66 -18.84 33.35
CA ASP A 446 -11.08 -18.99 32.99
C ASP A 446 -11.33 -18.96 31.48
N ASN A 447 -10.42 -18.38 30.70
CA ASN A 447 -10.58 -18.12 29.26
C ASN A 447 -9.52 -18.81 28.39
N LYS A 448 -8.98 -19.97 28.82
CA LYS A 448 -7.91 -20.70 28.12
C LYS A 448 -8.17 -20.92 26.62
N GLN A 449 -9.42 -21.20 26.25
CA GLN A 449 -9.87 -21.41 24.87
C GLN A 449 -9.79 -20.17 23.97
N LYS A 450 -9.72 -18.97 24.55
CA LYS A 450 -9.62 -17.70 23.80
C LYS A 450 -8.18 -17.31 23.49
N LEU A 451 -7.19 -17.96 24.10
CA LEU A 451 -5.77 -17.68 23.87
C LEU A 451 -5.33 -18.28 22.54
N TRP A 452 -4.91 -17.43 21.59
CA TRP A 452 -4.53 -17.84 20.23
C TRP A 452 -3.04 -17.57 19.94
N ASP A 453 -2.19 -17.85 20.93
CA ASP A 453 -0.73 -17.80 20.84
C ASP A 453 -0.10 -18.78 21.85
N SER A 454 1.24 -18.75 21.95
CA SER A 454 1.94 -19.42 23.05
C SER A 454 1.46 -18.84 24.39
N GLN A 455 1.22 -19.68 25.39
CA GLN A 455 0.71 -19.23 26.68
C GLN A 455 1.55 -18.07 27.28
N PRO A 456 0.91 -17.09 27.94
CA PRO A 456 1.64 -16.03 28.63
C PRO A 456 2.45 -16.62 29.80
N LEU A 457 3.75 -16.36 29.80
CA LEU A 457 4.68 -16.87 30.82
C LEU A 457 5.12 -15.73 31.74
N CYS A 458 5.24 -16.05 33.03
CA CYS A 458 5.86 -15.18 34.00
C CYS A 458 7.32 -14.89 33.64
N ARG A 459 7.72 -13.62 33.68
CA ARG A 459 9.10 -13.19 33.42
C ARG A 459 9.82 -12.79 34.69
N SER A 460 9.12 -12.19 35.63
CA SER A 460 9.63 -11.77 36.94
C SER A 460 8.54 -11.99 38.00
N PRO A 461 8.88 -12.05 39.31
CA PRO A 461 10.23 -12.24 39.85
C PRO A 461 10.83 -13.59 39.40
N ASN A 462 12.16 -13.73 39.45
CA ASN A 462 12.88 -14.91 38.91
C ASN A 462 12.36 -16.25 39.44
N LYS A 463 11.83 -16.30 40.68
CA LYS A 463 11.21 -17.49 41.28
C LYS A 463 10.10 -18.10 40.41
N PHE A 464 9.36 -17.26 39.71
CA PHE A 464 8.24 -17.68 38.86
C PHE A 464 8.57 -17.64 37.37
N GLY A 465 9.82 -17.33 37.00
CA GLY A 465 10.24 -17.19 35.61
C GLY A 465 9.99 -18.47 34.80
N GLY A 466 9.30 -18.32 33.66
CA GLY A 466 8.99 -19.42 32.74
C GLY A 466 7.72 -20.21 33.07
N ILE A 467 7.11 -19.99 34.24
CA ILE A 467 5.85 -20.64 34.61
C ILE A 467 4.68 -19.98 33.84
N ALA A 468 3.74 -20.79 33.37
CA ALA A 468 2.56 -20.29 32.67
C ALA A 468 1.63 -19.56 33.63
N LEU A 469 1.12 -18.40 33.20
CA LEU A 469 0.29 -17.55 34.06
C LEU A 469 -1.02 -18.23 34.50
N MET A 470 -1.52 -19.19 33.70
CA MET A 470 -2.71 -19.97 34.02
C MET A 470 -2.54 -20.97 35.17
N GLU A 471 -1.32 -21.21 35.63
CA GLU A 471 -1.00 -22.06 36.78
C GLU A 471 -0.89 -21.24 38.08
N MET A 472 -0.96 -19.91 37.97
CA MET A 472 -0.82 -19.01 39.11
C MET A 472 -2.18 -18.74 39.77
N ASP A 473 -2.21 -18.86 41.09
CA ASP A 473 -3.39 -18.54 41.90
C ASP A 473 -3.07 -17.49 42.98
N PHE A 474 -4.09 -17.10 43.75
CA PHE A 474 -3.95 -16.14 44.84
C PHE A 474 -2.91 -16.56 45.89
N ASN A 475 -2.86 -17.84 46.25
CA ASN A 475 -1.96 -18.33 47.30
C ASN A 475 -0.51 -18.27 46.84
N VAL A 476 -0.26 -18.50 45.55
CA VAL A 476 1.07 -18.43 44.95
C VAL A 476 1.53 -16.98 44.77
N LEU A 477 0.65 -16.10 44.27
CA LEU A 477 1.00 -14.73 43.88
C LEU A 477 0.97 -13.71 45.03
N CYS A 478 0.05 -13.87 45.98
CA CYS A 478 -0.25 -12.89 47.03
C CYS A 478 0.12 -13.37 48.44
N ASP A 479 1.03 -14.33 48.56
CA ASP A 479 1.43 -14.85 49.88
C ASP A 479 1.96 -13.73 50.78
N GLY A 480 1.42 -13.59 52.00
CA GLY A 480 1.66 -12.47 52.91
C GLY A 480 0.73 -11.23 52.79
N HIS A 481 -0.10 -11.12 51.73
CA HIS A 481 -1.09 -10.03 51.55
C HIS A 481 -2.52 -10.39 51.99
N TRP A 482 -2.64 -11.24 53.01
CA TRP A 482 -3.92 -11.82 53.41
C TRP A 482 -4.86 -10.77 54.05
N ALA A 483 -4.30 -9.73 54.68
CA ALA A 483 -5.06 -8.67 55.36
C ALA A 483 -5.83 -7.75 54.39
N SER A 484 -5.31 -7.53 53.18
CA SER A 484 -5.90 -6.60 52.18
C SER A 484 -7.13 -7.16 51.46
N ARG A 485 -7.31 -8.49 51.43
CA ARG A 485 -8.51 -9.12 50.82
C ARG A 485 -9.74 -9.11 51.75
N PHE A 486 -9.54 -8.98 53.07
CA PHE A 486 -10.61 -9.08 54.07
C PHE A 486 -10.94 -7.76 54.77
N HIS A 487 -10.38 -6.61 54.37
CA HIS A 487 -10.52 -5.34 55.10
C HIS A 487 -10.25 -5.46 56.61
N LEU A 488 -9.37 -6.38 57.03
CA LEU A 488 -9.03 -6.57 58.42
C LEU A 488 -7.89 -5.60 58.77
N SER A 489 -8.21 -4.56 59.54
CA SER A 489 -7.21 -3.69 60.14
C SER A 489 -6.36 -4.49 61.14
N ALA A 490 -5.04 -4.33 61.07
CA ALA A 490 -4.12 -4.96 62.00
C ALA A 490 -4.43 -4.48 63.43
N ARG A 491 -4.87 -5.39 64.31
CA ARG A 491 -4.85 -5.13 65.75
C ARG A 491 -3.39 -5.04 66.18
N LEU A 492 -2.93 -3.83 66.50
CA LEU A 492 -1.67 -3.63 67.20
C LEU A 492 -1.69 -4.43 68.52
N PRO A 493 -0.57 -5.08 68.91
CA PRO A 493 -0.50 -5.80 70.17
C PRO A 493 -0.59 -4.81 71.34
N ILE A 494 -1.58 -4.99 72.20
CA ILE A 494 -1.71 -4.27 73.47
C ILE A 494 -0.53 -4.71 74.36
N ARG A 495 0.46 -3.84 74.56
CA ARG A 495 1.43 -4.02 75.64
C ARG A 495 0.71 -3.77 76.97
N PRO A 496 0.80 -4.67 77.97
CA PRO A 496 0.25 -4.40 79.29
C PRO A 496 1.06 -3.27 79.94
N VAL A 497 0.41 -2.15 80.22
CA VAL A 497 0.97 -1.06 81.00
C VAL A 497 0.98 -1.50 82.46
N VAL A 498 2.17 -1.72 83.01
CA VAL A 498 2.39 -1.92 84.45
C VAL A 498 2.47 -0.53 85.09
N PHE A 499 1.50 -0.18 85.92
CA PHE A 499 1.53 1.04 86.72
C PHE A 499 2.31 0.78 88.04
N PRO A 500 3.29 1.62 88.41
CA PRO A 500 3.88 1.59 89.75
C PRO A 500 2.95 2.30 90.77
N PRO A 501 3.01 1.93 92.06
CA PRO A 501 2.10 2.46 93.08
C PRO A 501 2.41 3.93 93.41
N PRO A 502 1.40 4.70 93.88
CA PRO A 502 1.52 6.14 94.06
C PRO A 502 2.39 6.48 95.28
N LYS A 503 3.38 7.35 95.08
CA LYS A 503 4.02 8.08 96.17
C LYS A 503 3.15 9.27 96.54
N THR A 504 2.58 9.21 97.73
CA THR A 504 2.03 10.36 98.44
C THR A 504 3.12 11.40 98.69
N ASN A 505 2.87 12.66 98.35
CA ASN A 505 3.27 13.80 99.17
C ASN A 505 2.37 15.00 98.88
N LEU A 506 1.60 15.37 99.90
CA LEU A 506 1.02 16.69 100.05
C LEU A 506 2.16 17.71 100.16
N THR A 507 2.09 18.83 99.43
CA THR A 507 1.93 20.17 100.03
C THR A 507 1.91 21.28 98.96
N THR A 508 0.82 22.06 98.99
CA THR A 508 0.72 23.52 98.76
C THR A 508 1.50 24.18 97.62
N PHE A 509 0.77 24.79 96.67
CA PHE A 509 0.54 26.24 96.70
C PHE A 509 -0.62 26.65 95.77
N LYS A 510 -1.40 27.61 96.26
CA LYS A 510 -2.57 28.25 95.66
C LYS A 510 -2.16 29.35 94.68
N GLU A 511 -3.09 29.66 93.75
CA GLU A 511 -3.39 31.00 93.20
C GLU A 511 -2.28 31.65 92.31
N ILE A 512 -2.48 32.32 91.17
CA ILE A 512 -3.56 33.16 90.60
C ILE A 512 -3.30 33.35 89.08
N MET A 513 -4.38 33.71 88.37
CA MET A 513 -4.52 34.38 87.04
C MET A 513 -3.27 35.00 86.38
N THR A 514 -3.14 35.13 85.05
CA THR A 514 -4.01 35.90 84.14
C THR A 514 -3.53 35.76 82.68
N LEU A 515 -4.48 35.93 81.74
CA LEU A 515 -4.40 36.07 80.26
C LEU A 515 -4.27 34.79 79.40
#